data_AF-A0A418XUC6-F1
#
_entry.id   AF-A0A418XUC6-F1
#
_cell.length_a   1.000
_cell.length_b   1.000
_cell.length_c   1.000
_cell.angle_alpha   90.00
_cell.angle_beta   90.00
_cell.angle_gamma   90.00
#
_symmetry.space_group_name_H-M   'P 1'
#
loop_
_entity.id
_entity.type
_entity.pdbx_description
1 polymer ?
#
loop_
_entity_poly.entity_id
_entity_poly.type
_entity_poly.pdbx_seq_one_letter_code
_entity_poly.pdbx_strand_id
1 'polypeptide(L)'
;MKNTLKTSLLLLAMHSSIPAIASDGKVGVSAASPAVSPTTNEVVFSADLDGPTRLWVSGVDGRNLRKISKTWQTQTNIYEVEPAWSPDGKYIAYVSMVDGGADIWTMQADGAYPTRLTRNGANNTQPAWSPDGTKIVFVSDKDGTKDLWAMKADGTGLAKIVGLPGEENRPSFSPAGDKIVFSETDNGVASLMTVSATGGNRRNITSGNFHDWDPHWGPFGIVFSSNRDGTGRWKIWTIQPDGSGLRRVGNFTGHEPVWTRDGRILFMDEIAQSRALSSISVLSPSDNTQRPVVDVQGYPAPIDIRPGSSYNNVNPKSRGKMEVAIRSTKNFDATKNVVQSTISFGRTGSETSLSSCNKKSTDVNGDGISDLRCRFTIELAGFAPGDVRGVLRFISTDGRPFEGSDMITVVPHDDSSDFKNDD
;
A
#
# COMPACT_ATOMS: atom_id res chain seq x y z
N MET A 1 -19.02 -6.63 -39.53
CA MET A 1 -19.38 -7.33 -38.28
C MET A 1 -18.24 -7.13 -37.29
N LYS A 2 -18.62 -6.80 -36.05
CA LYS A 2 -17.79 -6.24 -34.97
C LYS A 2 -16.57 -7.10 -34.65
N ASN A 3 -15.38 -6.49 -34.68
CA ASN A 3 -14.19 -6.95 -33.97
C ASN A 3 -13.47 -5.70 -33.42
N THR A 4 -14.09 -5.08 -32.41
CA THR A 4 -13.45 -4.05 -31.62
C THR A 4 -12.47 -4.72 -30.68
N LEU A 5 -11.18 -4.40 -30.85
CA LEU A 5 -10.12 -4.73 -29.91
C LEU A 5 -10.57 -4.29 -28.51
N LYS A 6 -10.71 -5.26 -27.60
CA LYS A 6 -10.60 -5.01 -26.16
C LYS A 6 -9.15 -4.67 -25.91
N THR A 7 -8.83 -3.38 -25.93
CA THR A 7 -7.50 -2.88 -25.55
C THR A 7 -7.27 -3.28 -24.10
N SER A 8 -6.29 -4.15 -23.89
CA SER A 8 -5.85 -4.59 -22.57
C SER A 8 -5.50 -3.38 -21.73
N LEU A 9 -6.33 -3.09 -20.74
CA LEU A 9 -5.94 -2.26 -19.61
C LEU A 9 -4.80 -3.00 -18.93
N LEU A 10 -3.57 -2.51 -19.09
CA LEU A 10 -2.42 -2.95 -18.32
C LEU A 10 -2.62 -2.43 -16.89
N LEU A 11 -3.59 -2.99 -16.17
CA LEU A 11 -3.63 -2.90 -14.73
C LEU A 11 -2.41 -3.68 -14.25
N LEU A 12 -1.54 -3.05 -13.46
CA LEU A 12 -0.47 -3.73 -12.72
C LEU A 12 -1.03 -4.65 -11.61
N ALA A 13 -2.21 -5.25 -11.81
CA ALA A 13 -2.80 -6.29 -10.96
C ALA A 13 -2.87 -7.57 -11.78
N MET A 14 -1.72 -8.23 -11.95
CA MET A 14 -1.65 -9.56 -12.53
C MET A 14 -1.94 -10.62 -11.45
N HIS A 15 -2.96 -11.43 -11.75
CA HIS A 15 -3.12 -12.86 -11.45
C HIS A 15 -3.29 -13.33 -9.98
N SER A 16 -4.50 -13.85 -9.72
CA SER A 16 -4.80 -15.06 -8.95
C SER A 16 -3.73 -15.59 -7.96
N SER A 17 -3.88 -15.26 -6.68
CA SER A 17 -3.64 -16.09 -5.46
C SER A 17 -2.39 -16.98 -5.35
N ILE A 18 -1.36 -16.79 -6.17
CA ILE A 18 -0.05 -17.43 -6.08
C ILE A 18 0.97 -16.28 -6.18
N PRO A 19 1.91 -16.12 -5.23
CA PRO A 19 2.90 -15.05 -5.35
C PRO A 19 3.66 -15.22 -6.66
N ALA A 20 3.68 -14.17 -7.47
CA ALA A 20 4.52 -14.13 -8.65
C ALA A 20 5.98 -14.06 -8.18
N ILE A 21 6.76 -15.09 -8.47
CA ILE A 21 8.22 -14.97 -8.41
C ILE A 21 8.61 -14.11 -9.60
N ALA A 22 9.07 -12.89 -9.35
CA ALA A 22 9.57 -12.04 -10.42
C ALA A 22 10.90 -12.62 -10.95
N SER A 23 11.25 -12.30 -12.20
CA SER A 23 12.46 -12.81 -12.86
C SER A 23 13.76 -12.42 -12.14
N ASP A 24 13.72 -11.45 -11.24
CA ASP A 24 14.82 -11.00 -10.39
C ASP A 24 14.88 -11.71 -9.02
N GLY A 25 14.01 -12.70 -8.77
CA GLY A 25 13.99 -13.48 -7.53
C GLY A 25 13.23 -12.81 -6.38
N LYS A 26 12.51 -11.70 -6.62
CA LYS A 26 11.56 -11.17 -5.63
C LYS A 26 10.39 -12.13 -5.44
N VAL A 27 9.96 -12.25 -4.19
CA VAL A 27 8.84 -13.11 -3.78
C VAL A 27 8.08 -12.37 -2.68
N GLY A 28 6.79 -12.13 -2.88
CA GLY A 28 6.01 -11.44 -1.85
C GLY A 28 4.73 -10.84 -2.40
N VAL A 29 4.31 -9.79 -1.73
CA VAL A 29 3.06 -9.05 -1.96
C VAL A 29 3.36 -7.77 -2.74
N SER A 30 2.35 -7.26 -3.43
CA SER A 30 2.30 -5.96 -4.08
C SER A 30 1.55 -4.96 -3.21
N ALA A 31 2.09 -3.76 -3.08
CA ALA A 31 1.40 -2.60 -2.54
C ALA A 31 1.47 -1.44 -3.53
N ALA A 32 0.34 -0.76 -3.76
CA ALA A 32 0.21 0.30 -4.76
C ALA A 32 -0.84 1.35 -4.35
N SER A 33 -0.86 2.48 -5.07
CA SER A 33 -1.83 3.56 -4.93
C SER A 33 -1.98 4.08 -3.50
N PRO A 34 -0.89 4.59 -2.90
CA PRO A 34 -0.96 5.20 -1.58
C PRO A 34 -1.77 6.50 -1.61
N ALA A 35 -2.63 6.70 -0.62
CA ALA A 35 -3.30 7.97 -0.37
C ALA A 35 -3.21 8.33 1.12
N VAL A 36 -2.81 9.57 1.40
CA VAL A 36 -2.57 10.07 2.77
C VAL A 36 -3.89 10.59 3.36
N SER A 37 -4.18 10.19 4.59
CA SER A 37 -5.29 10.77 5.34
C SER A 37 -5.02 12.25 5.60
N PRO A 38 -5.97 13.14 5.32
CA PRO A 38 -5.81 14.54 5.67
C PRO A 38 -5.82 14.73 7.19
N THR A 39 -6.65 14.02 7.95
CA THR A 39 -6.87 14.33 9.36
C THR A 39 -6.02 13.51 10.32
N THR A 40 -5.39 12.43 9.84
CA THR A 40 -4.57 11.51 10.63
C THR A 40 -3.22 11.27 9.96
N ASN A 41 -2.27 10.64 10.67
CA ASN A 41 -0.97 10.24 10.11
C ASN A 41 -1.04 8.84 9.47
N GLU A 42 -2.14 8.54 8.78
CA GLU A 42 -2.40 7.24 8.15
C GLU A 42 -2.30 7.33 6.62
N VAL A 43 -1.97 6.21 6.01
CA VAL A 43 -2.00 5.97 4.57
C VAL A 43 -2.93 4.80 4.28
N VAL A 44 -3.83 4.97 3.32
CA VAL A 44 -4.60 3.88 2.70
C VAL A 44 -3.92 3.48 1.40
N PHE A 45 -3.90 2.20 1.08
CA PHE A 45 -3.27 1.69 -0.14
C PHE A 45 -3.92 0.37 -0.56
N SER A 46 -3.68 -0.03 -1.80
CA SER A 46 -4.12 -1.31 -2.36
C SER A 46 -3.01 -2.33 -2.14
N ALA A 47 -3.33 -3.52 -1.60
CA ALA A 47 -2.36 -4.59 -1.47
C ALA A 47 -3.00 -5.99 -1.45
N ASP A 48 -2.26 -6.98 -1.93
CA ASP A 48 -2.64 -8.40 -2.01
C ASP A 48 -2.13 -9.22 -0.81
N LEU A 49 -2.00 -8.56 0.36
CA LEU A 49 -1.35 -9.13 1.52
C LEU A 49 -1.96 -10.48 1.95
N ASP A 50 -3.27 -10.65 1.89
CA ASP A 50 -3.97 -11.85 2.37
C ASP A 50 -4.74 -12.60 1.27
N GLY A 51 -4.40 -12.37 -0.01
CA GLY A 51 -5.08 -12.98 -1.15
C GLY A 51 -5.31 -11.96 -2.27
N PRO A 52 -6.52 -11.83 -2.84
CA PRO A 52 -6.76 -10.83 -3.87
C PRO A 52 -6.53 -9.41 -3.36
N THR A 53 -6.16 -8.47 -4.24
CA THR A 53 -5.89 -7.08 -3.87
C THR A 53 -7.09 -6.44 -3.15
N ARG A 54 -6.83 -5.90 -1.97
CA ARG A 54 -7.81 -5.23 -1.10
C ARG A 54 -7.22 -3.93 -0.57
N LEU A 55 -8.02 -3.18 0.16
CA LEU A 55 -7.59 -1.94 0.79
C LEU A 55 -7.06 -2.21 2.19
N TRP A 56 -5.92 -1.60 2.48
CA TRP A 56 -5.21 -1.66 3.73
C TRP A 56 -4.89 -0.25 4.21
N VAL A 57 -4.81 -0.08 5.52
CA VAL A 57 -4.40 1.16 6.17
C VAL A 57 -3.20 0.89 7.06
N SER A 58 -2.24 1.81 7.09
CA SER A 58 -1.11 1.82 8.01
C SER A 58 -0.82 3.25 8.46
N GLY A 59 -0.16 3.44 9.59
CA GLY A 59 0.46 4.70 9.94
C GLY A 59 1.63 4.99 8.99
N VAL A 60 1.95 6.27 8.74
CA VAL A 60 3.14 6.66 7.96
C VAL A 60 4.44 6.24 8.66
N ASP A 61 4.39 5.91 9.94
CA ASP A 61 5.47 5.28 10.71
C ASP A 61 5.60 3.75 10.49
N GLY A 62 4.70 3.15 9.69
CA GLY A 62 4.67 1.72 9.39
C GLY A 62 3.97 0.88 10.47
N ARG A 63 3.25 1.51 11.40
CA ARG A 63 2.50 0.83 12.47
C ARG A 63 1.03 0.70 12.14
N ASN A 64 0.30 -0.14 12.89
CA ASN A 64 -1.16 -0.30 12.78
C ASN A 64 -1.65 -0.73 11.38
N LEU A 65 -0.84 -1.53 10.69
CA LEU A 65 -1.22 -2.17 9.43
C LEU A 65 -2.47 -3.02 9.63
N ARG A 66 -3.54 -2.71 8.91
CA ARG A 66 -4.82 -3.42 9.00
C ARG A 66 -5.57 -3.41 7.68
N LYS A 67 -6.29 -4.48 7.40
CA LYS A 67 -7.24 -4.54 6.29
C LYS A 67 -8.48 -3.72 6.63
N ILE A 68 -8.87 -2.82 5.74
CA ILE A 68 -10.08 -2.00 5.93
C ILE A 68 -11.28 -2.55 5.15
N SER A 69 -11.02 -3.30 4.09
CA SER A 69 -12.04 -4.02 3.31
C SER A 69 -12.73 -5.12 4.13
N LYS A 70 -13.97 -4.89 4.57
CA LYS A 70 -14.72 -5.81 5.45
C LYS A 70 -15.85 -6.58 4.79
N THR A 71 -16.35 -6.12 3.66
CA THR A 71 -17.62 -6.58 3.11
C THR A 71 -17.51 -7.94 2.43
N TRP A 72 -16.49 -8.10 1.59
CA TRP A 72 -16.35 -9.22 0.66
C TRP A 72 -15.16 -10.12 1.00
N GLN A 73 -14.98 -10.40 2.30
CA GLN A 73 -13.79 -11.10 2.80
C GLN A 73 -13.66 -12.56 2.31
N THR A 74 -14.77 -13.22 1.98
CA THR A 74 -14.77 -14.63 1.54
C THR A 74 -14.65 -14.80 0.03
N GLN A 75 -14.75 -13.71 -0.75
CA GLN A 75 -14.71 -13.76 -2.21
C GLN A 75 -13.27 -13.60 -2.71
N THR A 76 -12.79 -14.58 -3.46
CA THR A 76 -11.39 -14.64 -3.93
C THR A 76 -11.15 -13.95 -5.27
N ASN A 77 -12.21 -13.55 -5.98
CA ASN A 77 -12.18 -13.00 -7.33
C ASN A 77 -12.51 -11.50 -7.42
N ILE A 78 -12.71 -10.84 -6.28
CA ILE A 78 -12.96 -9.40 -6.22
C ILE A 78 -11.64 -8.68 -6.09
N TYR A 79 -11.55 -7.45 -6.58
CA TYR A 79 -10.42 -6.55 -6.38
C TYR A 79 -10.93 -5.21 -5.90
N GLU A 80 -10.21 -4.61 -4.95
CA GLU A 80 -10.46 -3.25 -4.47
C GLU A 80 -9.15 -2.47 -4.50
N VAL A 81 -9.13 -1.35 -5.23
CA VAL A 81 -7.90 -0.63 -5.60
C VAL A 81 -8.11 0.89 -5.65
N GLU A 82 -7.03 1.63 -5.86
CA GLU A 82 -7.00 3.09 -6.11
C GLU A 82 -7.80 3.91 -5.09
N PRO A 83 -7.49 3.78 -3.78
CA PRO A 83 -8.23 4.48 -2.74
C PRO A 83 -7.88 5.98 -2.70
N ALA A 84 -8.83 6.82 -2.29
CA ALA A 84 -8.68 8.24 -2.05
C ALA A 84 -9.46 8.68 -0.82
N TRP A 85 -8.80 9.38 0.11
CA TRP A 85 -9.42 9.94 1.30
C TRP A 85 -10.29 11.16 0.98
N SER A 86 -11.45 11.26 1.64
CA SER A 86 -12.19 12.52 1.70
C SER A 86 -11.40 13.56 2.51
N PRO A 87 -11.55 14.87 2.23
CA PRO A 87 -10.78 15.94 2.89
C PRO A 87 -11.02 16.03 4.41
N ASP A 88 -12.16 15.54 4.89
CA ASP A 88 -12.50 15.45 6.32
C ASP A 88 -12.01 14.14 6.97
N GLY A 89 -11.42 13.23 6.20
CA GLY A 89 -10.91 11.94 6.64
C GLY A 89 -11.98 10.95 7.11
N LYS A 90 -13.26 11.19 6.81
CA LYS A 90 -14.36 10.30 7.24
C LYS A 90 -14.71 9.23 6.23
N TYR A 91 -14.35 9.42 4.97
CA TYR A 91 -14.69 8.52 3.87
C TYR A 91 -13.47 8.19 3.03
N ILE A 92 -13.53 7.04 2.38
CA ILE A 92 -12.58 6.60 1.37
C ILE A 92 -13.40 6.31 0.10
N ALA A 93 -13.07 6.98 -0.99
CA ALA A 93 -13.48 6.56 -2.34
C ALA A 93 -12.50 5.52 -2.86
N TYR A 94 -12.96 4.54 -3.61
CA TYR A 94 -12.12 3.46 -4.13
C TYR A 94 -12.76 2.80 -5.35
N VAL A 95 -11.98 2.01 -6.06
CA VAL A 95 -12.47 1.19 -7.17
C VAL A 95 -12.79 -0.21 -6.65
N SER A 96 -13.95 -0.75 -6.98
CA SER A 96 -14.29 -2.16 -6.73
C SER A 96 -14.75 -2.84 -8.00
N MET A 97 -14.32 -4.09 -8.19
CA MET A 97 -14.68 -4.93 -9.34
C MET A 97 -15.67 -6.05 -9.00
N VAL A 98 -16.44 -5.91 -7.91
CA VAL A 98 -17.37 -6.94 -7.42
C VAL A 98 -18.40 -7.39 -8.46
N ASP A 99 -18.84 -6.49 -9.35
CA ASP A 99 -19.88 -6.75 -10.35
C ASP A 99 -19.31 -6.92 -11.78
N GLY A 100 -18.03 -7.27 -11.91
CA GLY A 100 -17.37 -7.59 -13.18
C GLY A 100 -16.89 -6.39 -14.02
N GLY A 101 -17.22 -5.17 -13.62
CA GLY A 101 -16.66 -3.91 -14.14
C GLY A 101 -16.04 -3.07 -13.02
N ALA A 102 -15.15 -2.13 -13.36
CA ALA A 102 -14.58 -1.21 -12.39
C ALA A 102 -15.57 -0.08 -12.07
N ASP A 103 -15.97 0.04 -10.81
CA ASP A 103 -16.86 1.11 -10.36
C ASP A 103 -16.26 1.90 -9.21
N ILE A 104 -16.69 3.16 -9.08
CA ILE A 104 -16.38 3.99 -7.93
C ILE A 104 -17.34 3.63 -6.80
N TRP A 105 -16.74 3.29 -5.66
CA TRP A 105 -17.40 3.04 -4.39
C TRP A 105 -16.90 4.01 -3.34
N THR A 106 -17.68 4.20 -2.28
CA THR A 106 -17.27 4.88 -1.06
C THR A 106 -17.54 4.02 0.16
N MET A 107 -16.76 4.20 1.21
CA MET A 107 -16.98 3.61 2.53
C MET A 107 -16.55 4.60 3.62
N GLN A 108 -16.97 4.37 4.86
CA GLN A 108 -16.41 5.08 6.00
C GLN A 108 -14.93 4.72 6.21
N ALA A 109 -14.20 5.62 6.85
CA ALA A 109 -12.77 5.50 7.18
C ALA A 109 -12.39 4.27 8.01
N ASP A 110 -13.36 3.58 8.59
CA ASP A 110 -13.19 2.34 9.35
C ASP A 110 -13.60 1.08 8.54
N GLY A 111 -13.99 1.26 7.28
CA GLY A 111 -14.44 0.21 6.35
C GLY A 111 -15.94 -0.09 6.40
N ALA A 112 -16.73 0.65 7.18
CA ALA A 112 -18.18 0.45 7.27
C ALA A 112 -18.94 1.09 6.10
N TYR A 113 -20.15 0.57 5.87
CA TYR A 113 -21.14 1.11 4.92
C TYR A 113 -20.62 1.35 3.48
N PRO A 114 -20.11 0.30 2.80
CA PRO A 114 -19.73 0.40 1.40
C PRO A 114 -20.94 0.80 0.52
N THR A 115 -20.78 1.80 -0.32
CA THR A 115 -21.81 2.35 -1.20
C THR A 115 -21.27 2.49 -2.62
N ARG A 116 -21.94 1.85 -3.59
CA ARG A 116 -21.59 1.96 -5.02
C ARG A 116 -22.14 3.25 -5.60
N LEU A 117 -21.26 4.11 -6.13
CA LEU A 117 -21.63 5.40 -6.71
C LEU A 117 -21.85 5.34 -8.23
N THR A 118 -21.08 4.52 -8.96
CA THR A 118 -21.26 4.33 -10.41
C THR A 118 -21.88 2.98 -10.75
N ARG A 119 -22.79 2.98 -11.74
CA ARG A 119 -23.49 1.78 -12.24
C ARG A 119 -23.79 1.88 -13.75
N ASN A 120 -22.86 2.47 -14.49
CA ASN A 120 -23.05 2.88 -15.88
C ASN A 120 -22.55 1.83 -16.90
N GLY A 121 -21.96 0.73 -16.45
CA GLY A 121 -21.41 -0.33 -17.30
C GLY A 121 -20.07 0.00 -17.96
N ALA A 122 -19.51 1.18 -17.66
CA ALA A 122 -18.17 1.60 -18.03
C ALA A 122 -17.15 1.20 -16.95
N ASN A 123 -15.87 1.25 -17.26
CA ASN A 123 -14.82 1.27 -16.25
C ASN A 123 -14.69 2.68 -15.70
N ASN A 124 -14.87 2.81 -14.39
CA ASN A 124 -14.73 4.05 -13.65
C ASN A 124 -13.60 3.84 -12.62
N THR A 125 -12.53 4.62 -12.74
CA THR A 125 -11.27 4.41 -11.99
C THR A 125 -10.69 5.72 -11.47
N GLN A 126 -9.64 5.63 -10.66
CA GLN A 126 -8.79 6.75 -10.20
C GLN A 126 -9.59 7.91 -9.58
N PRO A 127 -10.41 7.65 -8.55
CA PRO A 127 -11.20 8.69 -7.90
C PRO A 127 -10.30 9.67 -7.13
N ALA A 128 -10.67 10.95 -7.12
CA ALA A 128 -10.09 11.97 -6.27
C ALA A 128 -11.17 12.91 -5.74
N TRP A 129 -11.12 13.22 -4.45
CA TRP A 129 -12.07 14.11 -3.79
C TRP A 129 -11.72 15.57 -4.05
N SER A 130 -12.74 16.41 -4.22
CA SER A 130 -12.56 17.86 -4.13
C SER A 130 -12.18 18.27 -2.71
N PRO A 131 -11.39 19.35 -2.51
CA PRO A 131 -10.96 19.77 -1.17
C PRO A 131 -12.09 20.17 -0.23
N ASP A 132 -13.24 20.56 -0.78
CA ASP A 132 -14.47 20.88 -0.05
C ASP A 132 -15.34 19.64 0.27
N GLY A 133 -14.97 18.47 -0.25
CA GLY A 133 -15.66 17.19 -0.03
C GLY A 133 -16.98 17.06 -0.79
N THR A 134 -17.34 18.00 -1.66
CA THR A 134 -18.65 18.02 -2.32
C THR A 134 -18.70 17.20 -3.61
N LYS A 135 -17.54 16.91 -4.21
CA LYS A 135 -17.41 16.23 -5.50
C LYS A 135 -16.31 15.18 -5.49
N ILE A 136 -16.44 14.25 -6.43
CA ILE A 136 -15.42 13.27 -6.78
C ILE A 136 -15.16 13.43 -8.29
N VAL A 137 -13.91 13.66 -8.67
CA VAL A 137 -13.43 13.51 -10.05
C VAL A 137 -12.88 12.10 -10.22
N PHE A 138 -13.04 11.50 -11.38
CA PHE A 138 -12.59 10.16 -11.69
C PHE A 138 -12.41 9.99 -13.21
N VAL A 139 -11.76 8.90 -13.61
CA VAL A 139 -11.60 8.52 -15.01
C VAL A 139 -12.73 7.58 -15.42
N SER A 140 -13.35 7.81 -16.57
CA SER A 140 -14.38 6.90 -17.11
C SER A 140 -14.17 6.65 -18.59
N ASP A 141 -14.30 5.39 -19.01
CA ASP A 141 -14.29 4.99 -20.42
C ASP A 141 -15.69 4.93 -21.06
N LYS A 142 -16.69 5.54 -20.42
CA LYS A 142 -18.10 5.47 -20.83
C LYS A 142 -18.37 5.87 -22.28
N ASP A 143 -17.58 6.80 -22.81
CA ASP A 143 -17.72 7.30 -24.19
C ASP A 143 -16.70 6.66 -25.17
N GLY A 144 -16.02 5.59 -24.75
CA GLY A 144 -15.09 4.80 -25.57
C GLY A 144 -13.62 5.16 -25.41
N THR A 145 -13.30 6.30 -24.81
CA THR A 145 -11.96 6.76 -24.41
C THR A 145 -11.94 7.09 -22.92
N LYS A 146 -10.75 7.02 -22.30
CA LYS A 146 -10.59 7.44 -20.91
C LYS A 146 -10.65 8.96 -20.81
N ASP A 147 -11.74 9.43 -20.24
CA ASP A 147 -12.04 10.85 -20.08
C ASP A 147 -12.11 11.20 -18.58
N LEU A 148 -11.99 12.49 -18.24
CA LEU A 148 -12.25 12.96 -16.87
C LEU A 148 -13.73 13.26 -16.66
N TRP A 149 -14.31 12.66 -15.64
CA TRP A 149 -15.68 12.86 -15.21
C TRP A 149 -15.74 13.31 -13.76
N ALA A 150 -16.80 14.00 -13.39
CA ALA A 150 -17.07 14.38 -12.02
C ALA A 150 -18.52 14.07 -11.63
N MET A 151 -18.73 13.80 -10.36
CA MET A 151 -20.04 13.65 -9.74
C MET A 151 -20.02 14.30 -8.35
N LYS A 152 -21.20 14.52 -7.77
CA LYS A 152 -21.31 14.85 -6.35
C LYS A 152 -20.84 13.66 -5.50
N ALA A 153 -20.46 13.93 -4.26
CA ALA A 153 -20.03 12.91 -3.29
C ALA A 153 -21.07 11.79 -3.05
N ASP A 154 -22.35 12.07 -3.27
CA ASP A 154 -23.46 11.10 -3.17
C ASP A 154 -23.68 10.26 -4.44
N GLY A 155 -22.86 10.45 -5.47
CA GLY A 155 -22.95 9.77 -6.76
C GLY A 155 -23.87 10.44 -7.79
N THR A 156 -24.56 11.52 -7.45
CA THR A 156 -25.47 12.22 -8.37
C THR A 156 -24.76 13.28 -9.22
N GLY A 157 -25.41 13.77 -10.27
CA GLY A 157 -24.90 14.91 -11.05
C GLY A 157 -23.66 14.62 -11.90
N LEU A 158 -23.58 13.40 -12.45
CA LEU A 158 -22.50 12.97 -13.33
C LEU A 158 -22.33 13.91 -14.54
N ALA A 159 -21.11 14.42 -14.75
CA ALA A 159 -20.76 15.29 -15.87
C ALA A 159 -19.32 15.06 -16.35
N LYS A 160 -19.09 15.16 -17.66
CA LYS A 160 -17.74 15.13 -18.24
C LYS A 160 -17.04 16.48 -18.02
N ILE A 161 -15.78 16.45 -17.60
CA ILE A 161 -14.93 17.62 -17.35
C ILE A 161 -13.91 17.82 -18.48
N VAL A 162 -13.27 16.73 -18.93
CA VAL A 162 -12.33 16.69 -20.05
C VAL A 162 -12.62 15.45 -20.88
N GLY A 163 -12.54 15.59 -22.20
CA GLY A 163 -12.39 14.48 -23.14
C GLY A 163 -11.56 14.99 -24.31
N LEU A 164 -10.27 14.62 -24.35
CA LEU A 164 -9.37 14.92 -25.46
C LEU A 164 -9.26 13.69 -26.38
N PRO A 165 -8.58 13.80 -27.54
CA PRO A 165 -8.31 12.63 -28.38
C PRO A 165 -7.45 11.55 -27.70
N GLY A 166 -6.63 11.92 -26.71
CA GLY A 166 -5.81 11.02 -25.93
C GLY A 166 -6.55 10.35 -24.75
N GLU A 167 -5.79 9.78 -23.82
CA GLU A 167 -6.31 9.23 -22.57
C GLU A 167 -5.99 10.13 -21.38
N GLU A 168 -7.00 10.54 -20.61
CA GLU A 168 -6.81 11.24 -19.34
C GLU A 168 -6.72 10.28 -18.16
N ASN A 169 -5.72 10.48 -17.31
CA ASN A 169 -5.44 9.62 -16.16
C ASN A 169 -5.06 10.44 -14.92
N ARG A 170 -5.29 9.84 -13.74
CA ARG A 170 -4.82 10.27 -12.41
C ARG A 170 -5.15 11.74 -12.10
N PRO A 171 -6.44 12.13 -12.10
CA PRO A 171 -6.82 13.49 -11.75
C PRO A 171 -6.52 13.79 -10.28
N SER A 172 -6.03 14.99 -9.99
CA SER A 172 -5.84 15.50 -8.62
C SER A 172 -6.29 16.95 -8.53
N PHE A 173 -7.13 17.26 -7.55
CA PHE A 173 -7.52 18.64 -7.29
C PHE A 173 -6.35 19.45 -6.73
N SER A 174 -6.27 20.71 -7.15
CA SER A 174 -5.48 21.74 -6.47
C SER A 174 -5.96 21.92 -5.02
N PRO A 175 -5.08 22.33 -4.08
CA PRO A 175 -5.49 22.59 -2.69
C PRO A 175 -6.62 23.61 -2.54
N ALA A 176 -6.73 24.57 -3.48
CA ALA A 176 -7.80 25.57 -3.50
C ALA A 176 -9.11 25.04 -4.10
N GLY A 177 -9.08 23.90 -4.79
CA GLY A 177 -10.26 23.26 -5.39
C GLY A 177 -10.75 23.91 -6.69
N ASP A 178 -10.04 24.92 -7.22
CA ASP A 178 -10.42 25.64 -8.44
C ASP A 178 -9.88 24.99 -9.72
N LYS A 179 -8.86 24.15 -9.61
CA LYS A 179 -8.23 23.42 -10.71
C LYS A 179 -8.02 21.94 -10.42
N ILE A 180 -7.87 21.17 -11.50
CA ILE A 180 -7.48 19.76 -11.50
C ILE A 180 -6.22 19.60 -12.36
N VAL A 181 -5.20 18.91 -11.85
CA VAL A 181 -4.07 18.40 -12.65
C VAL A 181 -4.35 16.96 -13.04
N PHE A 182 -3.90 16.54 -14.21
CA PHE A 182 -4.02 15.16 -14.70
C PHE A 182 -2.91 14.85 -15.70
N SER A 183 -2.68 13.56 -15.94
CA SER A 183 -1.85 13.10 -17.06
C SER A 183 -2.71 12.94 -18.31
N GLU A 184 -2.32 13.58 -19.38
CA GLU A 184 -2.87 13.39 -20.72
C GLU A 184 -1.89 12.52 -21.50
N THR A 185 -2.38 11.42 -22.07
CA THR A 185 -1.57 10.51 -22.91
C THR A 185 -2.06 10.55 -24.34
N ASP A 186 -1.30 11.21 -25.21
CA ASP A 186 -1.55 11.23 -26.65
C ASP A 186 -0.37 10.65 -27.42
N ASN A 187 -0.66 9.78 -28.39
CA ASN A 187 0.34 9.09 -29.21
C ASN A 187 1.47 8.42 -28.40
N GLY A 188 1.13 7.91 -27.21
CA GLY A 188 2.05 7.24 -26.29
C GLY A 188 2.85 8.18 -25.38
N VAL A 189 2.83 9.50 -25.59
CA VAL A 189 3.53 10.49 -24.75
C VAL A 189 2.59 10.97 -23.66
N ALA A 190 3.05 10.95 -22.40
CA ALA A 190 2.23 11.43 -21.30
C ALA A 190 2.74 12.77 -20.78
N SER A 191 1.87 13.77 -20.75
CA SER A 191 2.19 15.12 -20.27
C SER A 191 1.22 15.55 -19.18
N LEU A 192 1.68 16.43 -18.29
CA LEU A 192 0.82 16.98 -17.26
C LEU A 192 0.04 18.17 -17.81
N MET A 193 -1.27 18.16 -17.58
CA MET A 193 -2.15 19.26 -17.92
C MET A 193 -2.94 19.70 -16.69
N THR A 194 -3.41 20.94 -16.71
CA THR A 194 -4.40 21.45 -15.76
C THR A 194 -5.67 21.88 -16.49
N VAL A 195 -6.79 21.82 -15.78
CA VAL A 195 -8.11 22.28 -16.20
C VAL A 195 -8.79 22.99 -15.02
N SER A 196 -9.73 23.91 -15.28
CA SER A 196 -10.65 24.37 -14.24
C SER A 196 -11.43 23.19 -13.65
N ALA A 197 -11.74 23.22 -12.35
CA ALA A 197 -12.53 22.20 -11.67
C ALA A 197 -13.95 22.02 -12.25
N THR A 198 -14.43 23.00 -13.02
CA THR A 198 -15.71 22.95 -13.75
C THR A 198 -15.56 22.61 -15.24
N GLY A 199 -14.35 22.32 -15.70
CA GLY A 199 -14.02 22.21 -17.12
C GLY A 199 -13.59 23.53 -17.76
N GLY A 200 -12.89 23.44 -18.90
CA GLY A 200 -12.33 24.60 -19.61
C GLY A 200 -11.03 25.15 -19.03
N ASN A 201 -10.50 26.25 -19.59
CA ASN A 201 -9.24 26.88 -19.18
C ASN A 201 -8.06 25.90 -19.05
N ARG A 202 -7.95 24.99 -20.02
CA ARG A 202 -6.92 23.95 -20.05
C ARG A 202 -5.54 24.54 -20.32
N ARG A 203 -4.51 23.96 -19.69
CA ARG A 203 -3.12 24.40 -19.84
C ARG A 203 -2.14 23.23 -19.68
N ASN A 204 -1.18 23.11 -20.59
CA ASN A 204 -0.04 22.19 -20.43
C ASN A 204 0.92 22.70 -19.35
N ILE A 205 1.38 21.77 -18.51
CA ILE A 205 2.33 22.01 -17.41
C ILE A 205 3.71 21.49 -17.79
N THR A 206 3.77 20.29 -18.37
CA THR A 206 5.02 19.71 -18.86
C THR A 206 5.03 19.58 -20.38
N SER A 207 6.23 19.41 -20.94
CA SER A 207 6.45 19.23 -22.38
C SER A 207 7.68 18.35 -22.63
N GLY A 208 7.78 17.83 -23.85
CA GLY A 208 8.85 16.94 -24.29
C GLY A 208 8.36 15.52 -24.54
N ASN A 209 9.25 14.66 -25.05
CA ASN A 209 8.97 13.25 -25.32
C ASN A 209 9.29 12.39 -24.09
N PHE A 210 8.52 12.60 -23.03
CA PHE A 210 8.64 11.90 -21.76
C PHE A 210 7.27 11.34 -21.35
N HIS A 211 7.26 10.50 -20.34
CA HIS A 211 6.04 10.02 -19.72
C HIS A 211 5.95 10.61 -18.31
N ASP A 212 5.14 11.65 -18.16
CA ASP A 212 4.88 12.30 -16.88
C ASP A 212 3.52 11.80 -16.34
N TRP A 213 3.58 10.90 -15.35
CA TRP A 213 2.44 10.15 -14.80
C TRP A 213 2.17 10.42 -13.33
N ASP A 214 0.97 10.02 -12.90
CA ASP A 214 0.52 10.03 -11.50
C ASP A 214 0.70 11.38 -10.77
N PRO A 215 0.24 12.51 -11.32
CA PRO A 215 0.38 13.79 -10.66
C PRO A 215 -0.47 13.85 -9.39
N HIS A 216 0.11 14.29 -8.29
CA HIS A 216 -0.61 14.64 -7.07
C HIS A 216 -0.32 16.11 -6.71
N TRP A 217 -1.37 16.92 -6.71
CA TRP A 217 -1.27 18.34 -6.39
C TRP A 217 -1.43 18.54 -4.89
N GLY A 218 -0.32 18.87 -4.23
CA GLY A 218 -0.28 19.12 -2.79
C GLY A 218 0.04 20.58 -2.47
N PRO A 219 0.23 20.90 -1.18
CA PRO A 219 0.53 22.25 -0.71
C PRO A 219 1.89 22.79 -1.19
N PHE A 220 2.80 21.91 -1.65
CA PHE A 220 4.15 22.27 -2.09
C PHE A 220 4.33 22.25 -3.62
N GLY A 221 3.23 22.15 -4.37
CA GLY A 221 3.21 22.01 -5.82
C GLY A 221 2.74 20.63 -6.27
N ILE A 222 3.08 20.25 -7.50
CA ILE A 222 2.70 18.97 -8.10
C ILE A 222 3.89 18.02 -7.97
N VAL A 223 3.67 16.84 -7.38
CA VAL A 223 4.62 15.72 -7.41
C VAL A 223 4.13 14.68 -8.41
N PHE A 224 5.04 14.06 -9.16
CA PHE A 224 4.68 13.13 -10.24
C PHE A 224 5.81 12.13 -10.56
N SER A 225 5.46 11.01 -11.20
CA SER A 225 6.39 10.01 -11.73
C SER A 225 6.86 10.43 -13.13
N SER A 226 8.16 10.35 -13.42
CA SER A 226 8.67 10.66 -14.76
C SER A 226 9.98 9.94 -15.10
N ASN A 227 10.12 9.55 -16.37
CA ASN A 227 11.33 8.97 -16.94
C ASN A 227 12.28 10.03 -17.57
N ARG A 228 12.03 11.32 -17.32
CA ARG A 228 12.71 12.44 -18.00
C ARG A 228 14.20 12.64 -17.67
N ASP A 229 14.79 11.80 -16.81
CA ASP A 229 16.23 11.82 -16.54
C ASP A 229 17.05 10.99 -17.53
N GLY A 230 16.40 10.32 -18.49
CA GLY A 230 17.07 9.54 -19.54
C GLY A 230 17.64 8.20 -19.07
N THR A 231 17.43 7.80 -17.82
CA THR A 231 17.93 6.52 -17.28
C THR A 231 17.06 5.32 -17.65
N GLY A 232 15.89 5.57 -18.25
CA GLY A 232 14.87 4.54 -18.53
C GLY A 232 14.11 4.06 -17.30
N ARG A 233 14.39 4.61 -16.11
CA ARG A 233 13.67 4.31 -14.87
C ARG A 233 12.77 5.47 -14.45
N TRP A 234 11.66 5.14 -13.81
CA TRP A 234 10.73 6.09 -13.24
C TRP A 234 11.32 6.75 -12.00
N LYS A 235 11.32 8.08 -11.99
CA LYS A 235 11.79 8.91 -10.87
C LYS A 235 10.65 9.78 -10.37
N ILE A 236 10.78 10.26 -9.14
CA ILE A 236 9.87 11.25 -8.59
C ILE A 236 10.38 12.66 -8.89
N TRP A 237 9.49 13.50 -9.42
CA TRP A 237 9.74 14.88 -9.79
C TRP A 237 8.73 15.80 -9.12
N THR A 238 9.12 17.07 -8.98
CA THR A 238 8.24 18.14 -8.53
C THR A 238 8.24 19.27 -9.55
N ILE A 239 7.09 19.93 -9.71
CA ILE A 239 6.91 21.11 -10.55
C ILE A 239 5.86 22.03 -9.92
N GLN A 240 6.00 23.33 -10.15
CA GLN A 240 4.98 24.29 -9.77
C GLN A 240 3.82 24.29 -10.78
N PRO A 241 2.60 24.67 -10.37
CA PRO A 241 1.43 24.70 -11.25
C PRO A 241 1.54 25.68 -12.43
N ASP A 242 2.51 26.57 -12.41
CA ASP A 242 2.83 27.46 -13.52
C ASP A 242 3.88 26.88 -14.48
N GLY A 243 4.33 25.64 -14.26
CA GLY A 243 5.38 24.96 -15.03
C GLY A 243 6.81 25.31 -14.58
N SER A 244 6.98 26.22 -13.61
CA SER A 244 8.29 26.57 -13.08
C SER A 244 8.80 25.54 -12.05
N GLY A 245 10.08 25.64 -11.69
CA GLY A 245 10.65 24.86 -10.58
C GLY A 245 10.71 23.35 -10.81
N LEU A 246 10.65 22.90 -12.08
CA LEU A 246 10.78 21.49 -12.43
C LEU A 246 12.11 20.92 -11.93
N ARG A 247 12.05 19.95 -11.01
CA ARG A 247 13.23 19.30 -10.45
C ARG A 247 12.97 17.87 -10.03
N ARG A 248 14.00 17.03 -10.15
CA ARG A 248 14.01 15.66 -9.63
C ARG A 248 14.15 15.71 -8.10
N VAL A 249 13.37 14.90 -7.39
CA VAL A 249 13.40 14.87 -5.92
C VAL A 249 14.64 14.13 -5.42
N GLY A 250 15.01 13.01 -6.04
CA GLY A 250 16.22 12.26 -5.68
C GLY A 250 16.55 11.16 -6.68
N ASN A 251 17.59 10.36 -6.39
CA ASN A 251 18.08 9.30 -7.27
C ASN A 251 17.59 7.90 -6.85
N PHE A 252 16.28 7.71 -6.81
CA PHE A 252 15.62 6.43 -6.50
C PHE A 252 14.53 6.15 -7.54
N THR A 253 14.12 4.89 -7.66
CA THR A 253 12.96 4.54 -8.49
C THR A 253 11.70 4.75 -7.67
N GLY A 254 10.67 5.35 -8.25
CA GLY A 254 9.40 5.56 -7.55
C GLY A 254 8.26 5.86 -8.51
N HIS A 255 7.06 5.53 -8.05
CA HIS A 255 5.80 5.63 -8.77
C HIS A 255 4.69 6.14 -7.85
N GLU A 256 3.63 6.70 -8.44
CA GLU A 256 2.42 7.10 -7.72
C GLU A 256 2.69 7.99 -6.49
N PRO A 257 3.49 9.06 -6.62
CA PRO A 257 3.86 9.86 -5.48
C PRO A 257 2.68 10.68 -4.95
N VAL A 258 2.58 10.80 -3.64
CA VAL A 258 1.61 11.65 -2.96
C VAL A 258 2.28 12.49 -1.89
N TRP A 259 1.82 13.74 -1.78
CA TRP A 259 2.28 14.63 -0.72
C TRP A 259 1.65 14.27 0.61
N THR A 260 2.47 14.22 1.64
CA THR A 260 2.00 14.33 3.03
C THR A 260 1.89 15.80 3.44
N ARG A 261 1.11 16.11 4.48
CA ARG A 261 0.91 17.50 4.94
C ARG A 261 2.19 18.16 5.47
N ASP A 262 3.12 17.36 5.98
CA ASP A 262 4.39 17.84 6.54
C ASP A 262 5.52 17.96 5.50
N GLY A 263 5.21 17.75 4.21
CA GLY A 263 6.17 17.94 3.11
C GLY A 263 7.03 16.71 2.81
N ARG A 264 6.75 15.56 3.43
CA ARG A 264 7.27 14.27 2.97
C ARG A 264 6.47 13.77 1.76
N ILE A 265 7.07 12.83 1.01
CA ILE A 265 6.45 12.20 -0.15
C ILE A 265 6.30 10.71 0.15
N LEU A 266 5.07 10.19 0.04
CA LEU A 266 4.83 8.75 -0.06
C LEU A 266 4.83 8.33 -1.52
N PHE A 267 5.32 7.14 -1.82
CA PHE A 267 5.35 6.62 -3.18
C PHE A 267 5.45 5.09 -3.16
N MET A 268 4.98 4.47 -4.23
CA MET A 268 5.26 3.06 -4.50
C MET A 268 6.70 2.95 -5.02
N ASP A 269 7.45 1.99 -4.50
CA ASP A 269 8.81 1.71 -4.97
C ASP A 269 9.13 0.23 -5.08
N GLU A 270 10.22 -0.01 -5.81
CA GLU A 270 10.81 -1.32 -6.02
C GLU A 270 12.24 -1.29 -5.46
N ILE A 271 12.37 -1.22 -4.14
CA ILE A 271 13.69 -1.14 -3.51
C ILE A 271 14.44 -2.45 -3.73
N ALA A 272 15.68 -2.38 -4.20
CA ALA A 272 16.52 -3.55 -4.47
C ALA A 272 16.79 -4.43 -3.23
N GLN A 273 16.66 -3.88 -2.02
CA GLN A 273 16.86 -4.59 -0.76
C GLN A 273 15.56 -5.23 -0.23
N SER A 274 14.40 -4.83 -0.75
CA SER A 274 13.13 -5.46 -0.40
C SER A 274 13.00 -6.79 -1.13
N ARG A 275 12.47 -7.79 -0.42
CA ARG A 275 12.05 -9.05 -1.03
C ARG A 275 10.63 -8.96 -1.61
N ALA A 276 9.84 -7.95 -1.24
CA ALA A 276 8.50 -7.71 -1.77
C ALA A 276 8.53 -7.32 -3.26
N LEU A 277 7.41 -7.52 -3.96
CA LEU A 277 7.30 -7.13 -5.37
C LEU A 277 7.28 -5.60 -5.50
N SER A 278 6.52 -4.94 -4.62
CA SER A 278 6.55 -3.48 -4.43
C SER A 278 6.30 -3.13 -2.96
N SER A 279 6.75 -1.95 -2.56
CA SER A 279 6.55 -1.38 -1.23
C SER A 279 5.96 0.03 -1.32
N ILE A 280 5.39 0.51 -0.21
CA ILE A 280 5.10 1.93 -0.02
C ILE A 280 6.20 2.50 0.86
N SER A 281 6.89 3.53 0.39
CA SER A 281 7.95 4.22 1.11
C SER A 281 7.61 5.68 1.38
N VAL A 282 8.25 6.23 2.41
CA VAL A 282 8.22 7.66 2.71
C VAL A 282 9.61 8.24 2.53
N LEU A 283 9.66 9.41 1.89
CA LEU A 283 10.87 10.20 1.69
C LEU A 283 10.70 11.59 2.31
N SER A 284 11.75 12.05 3.00
CA SER A 284 11.93 13.44 3.39
C SER A 284 12.78 14.17 2.33
N PRO A 285 12.22 15.11 1.54
CA PRO A 285 12.98 15.81 0.50
C PRO A 285 14.06 16.75 1.04
N SER A 286 14.03 17.12 2.32
CA SER A 286 15.00 18.05 2.91
C SER A 286 16.35 17.40 3.20
N ASP A 287 16.37 16.10 3.49
CA ASP A 287 17.57 15.34 3.85
C ASP A 287 17.76 14.05 3.03
N ASN A 288 16.86 13.78 2.07
CA ASN A 288 16.82 12.58 1.24
C ASN A 288 16.72 11.27 2.04
N THR A 289 16.20 11.31 3.26
CA THR A 289 15.97 10.09 4.04
C THR A 289 14.74 9.36 3.52
N GLN A 290 14.96 8.15 3.02
CA GLN A 290 13.91 7.22 2.57
C GLN A 290 13.82 6.06 3.55
N ARG A 291 12.59 5.65 3.88
CA ARG A 291 12.34 4.40 4.59
C ARG A 291 11.03 3.76 4.13
N PRO A 292 10.92 2.43 4.18
CA PRO A 292 9.66 1.77 3.93
C PRO A 292 8.62 2.15 5.01
N VAL A 293 7.37 2.28 4.57
CA VAL A 293 6.15 2.36 5.40
C VAL A 293 5.44 1.01 5.38
N VAL A 294 5.39 0.38 4.21
CA VAL A 294 4.86 -0.97 4.00
C VAL A 294 5.92 -1.74 3.22
N ASP A 295 6.71 -2.53 3.93
CA ASP A 295 7.67 -3.50 3.38
C ASP A 295 7.32 -4.87 3.93
N VAL A 296 6.15 -5.37 3.50
CA VAL A 296 5.65 -6.67 3.92
C VAL A 296 6.30 -7.69 3.00
N GLN A 297 7.28 -8.42 3.52
CA GLN A 297 8.09 -9.33 2.71
C GLN A 297 7.42 -10.71 2.49
N GLY A 298 6.14 -10.84 2.85
CA GLY A 298 5.34 -12.05 2.70
C GLY A 298 3.92 -11.91 3.25
N TYR A 299 3.05 -12.88 2.97
CA TYR A 299 1.67 -12.89 3.47
C TYR A 299 1.62 -12.70 5.00
N PRO A 300 0.71 -11.88 5.56
CA PRO A 300 0.58 -11.69 7.00
C PRO A 300 0.39 -13.03 7.71
N ALA A 301 1.31 -13.32 8.63
CA ALA A 301 1.16 -14.42 9.57
C ALA A 301 0.74 -13.85 10.92
N PRO A 302 -0.40 -14.27 11.49
CA PRO A 302 -0.71 -13.93 12.86
C PRO A 302 0.34 -14.59 13.76
N ILE A 303 1.04 -13.78 14.55
CA ILE A 303 1.98 -14.25 15.55
C ILE A 303 1.58 -13.73 16.92
N ASP A 304 2.02 -14.44 17.95
CA ASP A 304 1.87 -14.04 19.35
C ASP A 304 3.27 -14.13 19.99
N ILE A 305 3.86 -12.97 20.30
CA ILE A 305 5.13 -12.93 21.01
C ILE A 305 4.85 -13.18 22.48
N ARG A 306 5.60 -14.10 23.11
CA ARG A 306 5.36 -14.59 24.47
C ARG A 306 3.91 -15.06 24.70
N PRO A 307 3.48 -16.12 24.00
CA PRO A 307 2.09 -16.57 24.07
C PRO A 307 1.66 -16.86 25.51
N GLY A 308 0.55 -16.27 25.93
CA GLY A 308 0.03 -16.33 27.31
C GLY A 308 0.47 -15.17 28.22
N SER A 309 1.29 -14.23 27.73
CA SER A 309 1.68 -13.00 28.43
C SER A 309 0.94 -11.78 27.86
N SER A 310 0.61 -10.81 28.72
CA SER A 310 0.14 -9.48 28.28
C SER A 310 1.29 -8.50 28.01
N TYR A 311 2.54 -8.90 28.23
CA TYR A 311 3.72 -8.04 28.13
C TYR A 311 4.85 -8.70 27.31
N ASN A 312 5.29 -7.97 26.29
CA ASN A 312 6.35 -8.37 25.35
C ASN A 312 7.67 -7.64 25.65
N ASN A 313 8.13 -7.71 26.90
CA ASN A 313 9.39 -7.09 27.30
C ASN A 313 10.59 -7.88 26.77
N VAL A 314 11.57 -7.18 26.21
CA VAL A 314 12.76 -7.80 25.62
C VAL A 314 13.99 -7.15 26.21
N ASN A 315 14.87 -7.96 26.80
CA ASN A 315 16.21 -7.53 27.17
C ASN A 315 17.21 -8.04 26.12
N PRO A 316 17.77 -7.16 25.25
CA PRO A 316 18.66 -7.58 24.17
C PRO A 316 19.95 -8.24 24.66
N LYS A 317 20.34 -8.02 25.92
CA LYS A 317 21.50 -8.67 26.56
C LYS A 317 21.16 -10.02 27.18
N SER A 318 19.90 -10.43 27.18
CA SER A 318 19.48 -11.71 27.75
C SER A 318 20.03 -12.86 26.91
N ARG A 319 20.66 -13.82 27.60
CA ARG A 319 21.03 -15.12 27.03
C ARG A 319 19.86 -16.11 27.03
N GLY A 320 18.70 -15.69 27.53
CA GLY A 320 17.47 -16.47 27.57
C GLY A 320 16.82 -16.63 26.20
N LYS A 321 15.76 -17.44 26.17
CA LYS A 321 14.96 -17.69 24.97
C LYS A 321 13.62 -16.98 25.07
N MET A 322 13.11 -16.57 23.92
CA MET A 322 11.76 -16.05 23.77
C MET A 322 10.92 -17.05 23.00
N GLU A 323 9.73 -17.34 23.51
CA GLU A 323 8.72 -18.09 22.76
C GLU A 323 7.90 -17.15 21.89
N VAL A 324 7.69 -17.54 20.63
CA VAL A 324 6.78 -16.88 19.70
C VAL A 324 5.91 -17.98 19.06
N ALA A 325 4.61 -17.81 19.07
CA ALA A 325 3.70 -18.69 18.34
C ALA A 325 3.39 -18.12 16.96
N ILE A 326 3.47 -18.97 15.94
CA ILE A 326 2.87 -18.71 14.63
C ILE A 326 1.47 -19.31 14.69
N ARG A 327 0.45 -18.46 14.67
CA ARG A 327 -0.92 -18.87 14.87
C ARG A 327 -1.47 -19.50 13.60
N SER A 328 -2.11 -20.65 13.77
CA SER A 328 -2.84 -21.29 12.69
C SER A 328 -4.15 -20.54 12.43
N THR A 329 -4.67 -20.68 11.22
CA THR A 329 -6.00 -20.19 10.86
C THR A 329 -6.78 -21.32 10.21
N LYS A 330 -8.08 -21.11 9.95
CA LYS A 330 -8.89 -22.08 9.20
C LYS A 330 -8.29 -22.47 7.83
N ASN A 331 -7.50 -21.58 7.23
CA ASN A 331 -6.93 -21.75 5.89
C ASN A 331 -5.42 -22.00 5.91
N PHE A 332 -4.79 -22.09 7.08
CA PHE A 332 -3.34 -22.24 7.21
C PHE A 332 -2.98 -22.98 8.50
N ASP A 333 -2.41 -24.18 8.38
CA ASP A 333 -1.94 -24.98 9.52
C ASP A 333 -0.44 -24.74 9.72
N ALA A 334 -0.08 -23.88 10.67
CA ALA A 334 1.31 -23.50 10.91
C ALA A 334 2.20 -24.70 11.29
N THR A 335 1.63 -25.75 11.91
CA THR A 335 2.39 -26.93 12.34
C THR A 335 2.85 -27.80 11.16
N LYS A 336 2.14 -27.73 10.04
CA LYS A 336 2.41 -28.50 8.82
C LYS A 336 3.00 -27.67 7.70
N ASN A 337 2.52 -26.45 7.54
CA ASN A 337 2.79 -25.64 6.37
C ASN A 337 4.03 -24.75 6.51
N VAL A 338 4.66 -24.64 7.67
CA VAL A 338 5.87 -23.81 7.85
C VAL A 338 7.14 -24.62 7.61
N VAL A 339 8.04 -24.12 6.74
CA VAL A 339 9.39 -24.67 6.55
C VAL A 339 10.32 -24.12 7.64
N GLN A 340 10.56 -24.90 8.68
CA GLN A 340 11.25 -24.43 9.89
C GLN A 340 12.65 -23.85 9.64
N SER A 341 13.40 -24.38 8.68
CA SER A 341 14.75 -23.89 8.33
C SER A 341 14.75 -22.48 7.74
N THR A 342 13.58 -21.92 7.42
CA THR A 342 13.43 -20.58 6.87
C THR A 342 12.91 -19.57 7.89
N ILE A 343 12.61 -20.02 9.12
CA ILE A 343 12.07 -19.15 10.15
C ILE A 343 13.18 -18.21 10.64
N SER A 344 12.88 -16.92 10.66
CA SER A 344 13.72 -15.89 11.25
C SER A 344 12.88 -14.99 12.15
N PHE A 345 13.49 -14.46 13.21
CA PHE A 345 12.82 -13.55 14.15
C PHE A 345 13.79 -12.45 14.61
N GLY A 346 13.26 -11.26 14.90
CA GLY A 346 14.04 -10.17 15.45
C GLY A 346 13.65 -8.80 14.91
N ARG A 347 14.55 -7.82 15.06
CA ARG A 347 14.38 -6.46 14.53
C ARG A 347 14.18 -6.46 13.01
N THR A 348 14.96 -7.29 12.31
CA THR A 348 14.94 -7.42 10.85
C THR A 348 14.76 -8.86 10.39
N GLY A 349 14.39 -9.80 11.28
CA GLY A 349 14.31 -11.23 10.99
C GLY A 349 15.68 -11.89 10.76
N SER A 350 16.41 -12.20 11.85
CA SER A 350 17.70 -12.92 11.77
C SER A 350 17.48 -14.44 11.70
N GLU A 351 18.00 -15.10 10.65
CA GLU A 351 17.89 -16.55 10.43
C GLU A 351 18.63 -17.38 11.50
N THR A 352 19.55 -16.77 12.25
CA THR A 352 20.34 -17.47 13.28
C THR A 352 19.71 -17.46 14.67
N SER A 353 18.60 -16.73 14.85
CA SER A 353 17.94 -16.61 16.16
C SER A 353 17.12 -17.84 16.54
N LEU A 354 16.70 -18.66 15.57
CA LEU A 354 15.85 -19.82 15.84
C LEU A 354 16.61 -20.90 16.62
N SER A 355 16.10 -21.25 17.80
CA SER A 355 16.61 -22.36 18.61
C SER A 355 15.89 -23.67 18.32
N SER A 356 14.56 -23.65 18.32
CA SER A 356 13.74 -24.85 18.11
C SER A 356 12.28 -24.49 17.84
N CYS A 357 11.51 -25.41 17.25
CA CYS A 357 10.06 -25.30 17.18
C CYS A 357 9.41 -26.61 17.65
N ASN A 358 8.36 -26.50 18.46
CA ASN A 358 7.60 -27.62 18.96
C ASN A 358 6.35 -27.84 18.09
N LYS A 359 6.28 -29.00 17.42
CA LYS A 359 5.13 -29.39 16.58
C LYS A 359 4.02 -30.10 17.36
N LYS A 360 4.16 -30.32 18.67
CA LYS A 360 3.06 -30.86 19.49
C LYS A 360 1.93 -29.84 19.55
N SER A 361 0.70 -30.36 19.48
CA SER A 361 -0.54 -29.56 19.56
C SER A 361 -0.49 -28.62 20.76
N THR A 362 -0.42 -27.33 20.47
CA THR A 362 -0.50 -26.26 21.47
C THR A 362 -1.38 -25.17 20.89
N ASP A 363 -2.58 -25.02 21.44
CA ASP A 363 -3.50 -23.92 21.12
C ASP A 363 -3.22 -22.79 22.11
N VAL A 364 -2.62 -21.70 21.65
CA VAL A 364 -2.20 -20.61 22.55
C VAL A 364 -3.31 -19.59 22.80
N ASN A 365 -4.38 -19.61 22.01
CA ASN A 365 -5.45 -18.61 22.07
C ASN A 365 -6.86 -19.19 22.27
N GLY A 366 -6.96 -20.48 22.55
CA GLY A 366 -8.20 -21.17 22.92
C GLY A 366 -9.21 -21.30 21.78
N ASP A 367 -8.80 -21.23 20.51
CA ASP A 367 -9.71 -21.37 19.36
C ASP A 367 -9.89 -22.81 18.86
N GLY A 368 -9.22 -23.76 19.52
CA GLY A 368 -9.24 -25.18 19.18
C GLY A 368 -8.32 -25.57 18.03
N ILE A 369 -7.50 -24.66 17.50
CA ILE A 369 -6.54 -24.91 16.42
C ILE A 369 -5.13 -24.92 17.01
N SER A 370 -4.30 -25.87 16.59
CA SER A 370 -2.91 -25.96 17.08
C SER A 370 -2.00 -24.99 16.37
N ASP A 371 -1.18 -24.28 17.13
CA ASP A 371 -0.21 -23.29 16.66
C ASP A 371 1.21 -23.86 16.67
N LEU A 372 2.10 -23.27 15.87
CA LEU A 372 3.51 -23.62 15.87
C LEU A 372 4.26 -22.72 16.86
N ARG A 373 4.67 -23.27 18.01
CA ARG A 373 5.49 -22.52 18.99
C ARG A 373 6.98 -22.71 18.68
N CYS A 374 7.69 -21.60 18.54
CA CYS A 374 9.12 -21.56 18.29
C CYS A 374 9.84 -20.77 19.38
N ARG A 375 11.06 -21.18 19.69
CA ARG A 375 11.97 -20.52 20.64
C ARG A 375 13.07 -19.83 19.89
N PHE A 376 13.37 -18.61 20.30
CA PHE A 376 14.39 -17.76 19.69
C PHE A 376 15.37 -17.26 20.74
N THR A 377 16.66 -17.26 20.41
CA THR A 377 17.71 -16.68 21.25
C THR A 377 17.64 -15.16 21.15
N ILE A 378 17.38 -14.48 22.27
CA ILE A 378 17.11 -13.03 22.28
C ILE A 378 18.34 -12.23 21.81
N GLU A 379 19.54 -12.58 22.28
CA GLU A 379 20.80 -11.94 21.89
C GLU A 379 21.05 -11.99 20.36
N LEU A 380 20.58 -13.04 19.69
CA LEU A 380 20.74 -13.23 18.23
C LEU A 380 19.61 -12.60 17.40
N ALA A 381 18.53 -12.16 18.05
CA ALA A 381 17.39 -11.51 17.39
C ALA A 381 17.68 -10.03 17.05
N GLY A 382 18.80 -9.47 17.53
CA GLY A 382 19.32 -8.17 17.08
C GLY A 382 18.47 -6.97 17.49
N PHE A 383 17.67 -7.08 18.55
CA PHE A 383 16.90 -5.96 19.10
C PHE A 383 17.83 -4.88 19.68
N ALA A 384 17.44 -3.61 19.53
CA ALA A 384 18.15 -2.46 20.06
C ALA A 384 17.21 -1.59 20.93
N PRO A 385 17.75 -0.79 21.87
CA PRO A 385 16.96 0.19 22.62
C PRO A 385 16.15 1.09 21.68
N GLY A 386 14.85 1.22 21.94
CA GLY A 386 13.92 2.00 21.12
C GLY A 386 13.20 1.20 20.03
N ASP A 387 13.56 -0.06 19.80
CA ASP A 387 12.75 -0.94 18.96
C ASP A 387 11.40 -1.23 19.64
N VAL A 388 10.34 -1.18 18.85
CA VAL A 388 8.96 -1.38 19.34
C VAL A 388 8.24 -2.55 18.65
N ARG A 389 8.92 -3.25 17.73
CA ARG A 389 8.32 -4.29 16.89
C ARG A 389 9.27 -5.48 16.75
N GLY A 390 8.75 -6.68 17.02
CA GLY A 390 9.39 -7.94 16.65
C GLY A 390 8.80 -8.45 15.34
N VAL A 391 9.65 -8.84 14.40
CA VAL A 391 9.25 -9.35 13.08
C VAL A 391 9.67 -10.81 12.96
N LEU A 392 8.72 -11.67 12.59
CA LEU A 392 8.94 -13.07 12.29
C LEU A 392 8.70 -13.29 10.79
N ARG A 393 9.60 -14.02 10.11
CA ARG A 393 9.43 -14.42 8.71
C ARG A 393 9.62 -15.90 8.54
N PHE A 394 8.94 -16.49 7.57
CA PHE A 394 9.15 -17.88 7.15
C PHE A 394 8.67 -18.10 5.72
N ILE A 395 9.03 -19.24 5.14
CA ILE A 395 8.49 -19.73 3.87
C ILE A 395 7.60 -20.94 4.18
N SER A 396 6.44 -21.01 3.53
CA SER A 396 5.56 -22.15 3.63
C SER A 396 6.00 -23.31 2.74
N THR A 397 5.45 -24.50 2.95
CA THR A 397 5.79 -25.71 2.19
C THR A 397 5.51 -25.63 0.70
N ASP A 398 4.63 -24.71 0.29
CA ASP A 398 4.34 -24.39 -1.12
C ASP A 398 5.14 -23.19 -1.65
N GLY A 399 6.16 -22.75 -0.92
CA GLY A 399 7.12 -21.73 -1.37
C GLY A 399 6.67 -20.28 -1.15
N ARG A 400 5.56 -20.03 -0.46
CA ARG A 400 5.07 -18.66 -0.22
C ARG A 400 5.76 -18.04 1.00
N PRO A 401 6.26 -16.80 0.92
CA PRO A 401 6.83 -16.12 2.07
C PRO A 401 5.73 -15.57 2.96
N PHE A 402 5.93 -15.59 4.27
CA PHE A 402 5.05 -15.03 5.28
C PHE A 402 5.82 -14.11 6.21
N GLU A 403 5.15 -13.06 6.67
CA GLU A 403 5.67 -12.13 7.67
C GLU A 403 4.63 -11.89 8.75
N GLY A 404 4.99 -12.11 10.01
CA GLY A 404 4.21 -11.73 11.16
C GLY A 404 4.96 -10.68 11.97
N SER A 405 4.22 -9.85 12.70
CA SER A 405 4.84 -8.94 13.64
C SER A 405 3.95 -8.66 14.82
N ASP A 406 4.57 -8.38 15.95
CA ASP A 406 3.87 -7.98 17.17
C ASP A 406 4.69 -6.93 17.93
N MET A 407 4.03 -6.18 18.80
CA MET A 407 4.65 -5.10 19.56
C MET A 407 5.55 -5.67 20.63
N ILE A 408 6.68 -5.01 20.87
CA ILE A 408 7.61 -5.32 21.95
C ILE A 408 7.98 -4.05 22.72
N THR A 409 8.47 -4.22 23.94
CA THR A 409 9.12 -3.14 24.69
C THR A 409 10.55 -3.55 25.03
N VAL A 410 11.53 -2.90 24.40
CA VAL A 410 12.94 -3.17 24.72
C VAL A 410 13.31 -2.48 26.02
N VAL A 411 13.61 -3.28 27.05
CA VAL A 411 14.02 -2.82 28.37
C VAL A 411 15.53 -3.06 28.55
N PRO A 412 16.37 -2.02 28.54
CA PRO A 412 17.78 -2.16 28.84
C PRO A 412 17.96 -2.26 30.36
N HIS A 413 17.95 -3.47 30.93
CA HIS A 413 18.22 -3.65 32.35
C HIS A 413 19.20 -4.77 32.66
N ASP A 414 20.03 -4.54 33.69
CA ASP A 414 20.97 -5.51 34.26
C ASP A 414 20.33 -6.36 35.39
N ASP A 415 19.05 -6.11 35.72
CA ASP A 415 18.35 -6.85 36.79
C ASP A 415 17.72 -8.15 36.29
N SER A 416 18.34 -9.24 36.69
CA SER A 416 17.99 -10.64 36.39
C SER A 416 16.66 -11.13 36.99
N SER A 417 15.89 -10.30 37.68
CA SER A 417 14.70 -10.73 38.45
C SER A 417 13.43 -10.91 37.63
N ASP A 418 13.25 -10.18 36.54
CA ASP A 418 12.02 -10.21 35.72
C ASP A 418 12.01 -11.31 34.65
N PHE A 419 13.14 -11.99 34.45
CA PHE A 419 13.34 -13.01 33.41
C PHE A 419 13.72 -14.38 33.99
N LYS A 420 13.53 -14.60 35.31
CA LYS A 420 13.88 -15.86 36.01
C LYS A 420 13.13 -17.11 35.53
N ASN A 421 12.20 -16.97 34.58
CA ASN A 421 11.42 -18.07 34.02
C ASN A 421 11.76 -18.37 32.55
N ASP A 422 12.84 -17.81 32.00
CA ASP A 422 13.26 -18.01 30.59
C ASP A 422 14.14 -19.26 30.35
N ASP A 423 14.17 -20.21 31.30
CA ASP A 423 14.91 -21.49 31.18
C ASP A 423 14.20 -22.55 30.28
#